data_AF-G9ZJZ2-F1
#
_entry.id   AF-G9ZJZ2-F1
#
_cell.length_a   1.000
_cell.length_b   1.000
_cell.length_c   1.000
_cell.angle_alpha   90.00
_cell.angle_beta   90.00
_cell.angle_gamma   90.00
#
_symmetry.space_group_name_H-M   'P 1'
#
loop_
_entity.id
_entity.type
_entity.pdbx_description
1 polymer ?
#
loop_
_entity_poly.entity_id
_entity_poly.type
_entity_poly.pdbx_seq_one_letter_code
_entity_poly.pdbx_strand_id
1 'polypeptide(L)' 'MNHTIGTTIIKTATQAMQHGQMVRLVLDGYPQRQVGLGDLVGYITGIKDHQLTFTNVMSQNRFVALADVKGIEFIMK' A
#
# COMPACT_ATOMS: atom_id res chain seq x y z
N MET A 1 -13.10 5.79 -16.50
CA MET A 1 -12.50 6.56 -15.38
C MET A 1 -11.39 5.67 -14.83
N ASN A 2 -10.09 6.03 -14.84
CA ASN A 2 -9.06 5.32 -14.03
C ASN A 2 -7.59 5.80 -14.15
N HIS A 3 -7.22 6.63 -15.13
CA HIS A 3 -5.79 6.96 -15.30
C HIS A 3 -5.20 7.81 -14.16
N THR A 4 -5.96 8.76 -13.62
CA THR A 4 -5.49 9.75 -12.63
C THR A 4 -5.36 9.18 -11.20
N ILE A 5 -6.14 8.14 -10.87
CA ILE A 5 -6.10 7.50 -9.55
C ILE A 5 -4.83 6.66 -9.43
N GLY A 6 -4.51 5.87 -10.46
CA GLY A 6 -3.28 5.08 -10.51
C GLY A 6 -2.01 5.92 -10.37
N THR A 7 -1.94 7.09 -11.00
CA THR A 7 -0.79 8.00 -10.88
C THR A 7 -0.61 8.57 -9.47
N THR A 8 -1.71 8.82 -8.76
CA THR A 8 -1.66 9.37 -7.39
C THR A 8 -1.18 8.31 -6.39
N ILE A 9 -1.69 7.08 -6.51
CA ILE A 9 -1.25 5.96 -5.66
C ILE A 9 0.24 5.68 -5.84
N ILE A 10 0.73 5.63 -7.09
CA ILE A 10 2.15 5.38 -7.37
C ILE A 10 3.03 6.49 -6.78
N LYS A 11 2.63 7.76 -6.91
CA LYS A 11 3.40 8.87 -6.34
C LYS A 11 3.49 8.76 -4.81
N THR A 12 2.37 8.50 -4.13
CA THR A 12 2.33 8.35 -2.67
C THR A 12 3.11 7.11 -2.22
N ALA A 13 2.99 5.99 -2.93
CA ALA A 13 3.74 4.77 -2.67
C ALA A 13 5.26 5.01 -2.80
N THR A 14 5.67 5.73 -3.85
CA THR A 14 7.08 6.05 -4.11
C THR A 14 7.64 6.92 -2.98
N GLN A 15 6.90 7.94 -2.57
CA GLN A 15 7.28 8.79 -1.46
C GLN A 15 7.43 7.99 -0.16
N ALA A 16 6.41 7.18 0.18
CA ALA A 16 6.46 6.35 1.38
C ALA A 16 7.64 5.39 1.39
N MET A 17 7.92 4.75 0.25
CA MET A 17 9.06 3.85 0.08
C MET A 17 10.40 4.57 0.23
N GLN A 18 10.59 5.70 -0.46
CA GLN A 18 11.84 6.47 -0.42
C GLN A 18 12.18 6.98 0.97
N HIS A 19 11.18 7.32 1.76
CA HIS A 19 11.36 7.85 3.11
C HIS A 19 11.23 6.78 4.21
N GLY A 20 11.04 5.50 3.85
CA GLY A 20 10.82 4.43 4.82
C GLY A 20 9.62 4.70 5.74
N GLN A 21 8.56 5.31 5.23
CA GLN A 21 7.41 5.70 6.02
C GLN A 21 6.45 4.53 6.22
N MET A 22 5.97 4.38 7.45
CA MET A 22 4.92 3.42 7.75
C MET A 22 3.58 3.93 7.21
N VAL A 23 2.91 3.08 6.45
CA VAL A 23 1.64 3.38 5.81
C VAL A 23 0.60 2.30 6.12
N ARG A 24 -0.66 2.68 5.97
CA ARG A 24 -1.78 1.77 5.85
C ARG A 24 -2.26 1.72 4.40
N LEU A 25 -2.36 0.51 3.86
CA LEU A 25 -3.00 0.28 2.57
C LEU A 25 -4.52 0.23 2.72
N VAL A 26 -5.22 0.98 1.87
CA VAL A 26 -6.67 0.91 1.72
C VAL A 26 -6.96 0.16 0.43
N LEU A 27 -7.47 -1.06 0.54
CA LEU A 27 -7.75 -1.92 -0.61
C LEU A 27 -9.23 -1.82 -1.04
N ASP A 28 -9.50 -1.96 -2.34
CA ASP A 28 -10.85 -2.03 -2.89
C ASP A 28 -11.43 -3.43 -2.74
N GLY A 29 -12.73 -3.55 -2.45
CA GLY A 29 -13.44 -4.83 -2.35
C GLY A 29 -13.03 -5.77 -1.19
N TYR A 30 -11.96 -5.50 -0.45
CA TYR A 30 -11.56 -6.28 0.72
C TYR A 30 -12.28 -5.78 1.98
N PRO A 31 -13.15 -6.58 2.62
CA PRO A 31 -13.71 -6.20 3.91
C PRO A 31 -12.56 -6.08 4.92
N GLN A 32 -12.32 -4.87 5.44
CA GLN A 32 -11.32 -4.59 6.49
C GLN A 32 -11.50 -5.45 7.76
N ARG A 33 -12.58 -6.23 7.87
CA ARG A 33 -12.82 -7.21 8.94
C ARG A 33 -12.10 -8.56 8.75
N GLN A 34 -11.71 -8.95 7.52
CA GLN A 34 -11.07 -10.25 7.25
C GLN A 34 -9.55 -10.18 7.24
N VAL A 35 -9.00 -8.99 7.08
CA VAL A 35 -7.55 -8.74 7.06
C VAL A 35 -7.25 -8.05 8.38
N GLY A 36 -6.38 -8.61 9.22
CA GLY A 36 -6.08 -8.00 10.52
C GLY A 36 -5.60 -6.57 10.31
N LEU A 37 -5.92 -5.63 11.21
CA LEU A 37 -5.44 -4.24 11.06
C LEU A 37 -3.91 -4.17 10.88
N GLY A 38 -3.16 -5.09 11.49
CA GLY A 38 -1.72 -5.23 11.33
C GLY A 38 -1.26 -5.80 9.98
N ASP A 39 -2.13 -6.44 9.19
CA ASP A 39 -1.78 -7.00 7.88
C ASP A 39 -1.68 -5.94 6.77
N LEU A 40 -2.37 -4.80 6.94
CA LEU A 40 -2.38 -3.70 5.98
C LEU A 40 -1.57 -2.50 6.47
N VAL A 41 -0.92 -2.60 7.63
CA VAL A 41 -0.03 -1.57 8.18
C VAL A 41 1.41 -2.06 8.09
N GLY A 42 2.29 -1.22 7.55
CA GLY A 42 3.65 -1.64 7.22
C GLY A 42 4.36 -0.69 6.27
N TYR A 43 5.33 -1.21 5.54
CA TYR A 43 6.21 -0.44 4.66
C TYR A 43 6.08 -0.91 3.22
N ILE A 44 6.11 0.04 2.29
CA ILE A 44 6.28 -0.24 0.87
C ILE A 44 7.78 -0.37 0.64
N THR A 45 8.22 -1.55 0.22
CA THR A 45 9.65 -1.90 0.05
C THR A 45 10.04 -2.05 -1.41
N GLY A 46 9.07 -2.02 -2.32
CA GLY A 46 9.30 -2.08 -3.75
C GLY A 46 8.07 -1.67 -4.56
N ILE A 47 8.32 -1.15 -5.75
CA ILE A 47 7.30 -0.86 -6.76
C ILE A 47 7.85 -1.40 -8.08
N LYS A 48 7.16 -2.38 -8.66
CA LYS A 48 7.56 -2.96 -9.93
C LYS A 48 6.33 -3.30 -10.76
N ASP A 49 6.38 -2.94 -12.04
CA ASP A 49 5.28 -3.11 -12.98
C ASP A 49 3.98 -2.53 -12.42
N HIS A 50 2.99 -3.37 -12.13
CA HIS A 50 1.69 -2.99 -11.58
C HIS A 50 1.49 -3.47 -10.12
N GLN A 51 2.58 -3.68 -9.37
CA GLN A 51 2.54 -4.25 -8.03
C GLN A 51 3.39 -3.46 -7.03
N LEU A 52 2.91 -3.42 -5.79
CA LEU A 52 3.66 -3.00 -4.61
C LEU A 52 4.21 -4.24 -3.89
N THR A 53 5.48 -4.19 -3.49
CA THR A 53 6.00 -5.07 -2.44
C THR A 53 5.73 -4.40 -1.10
N PHE A 54 4.93 -5.06 -0.26
CA PHE A 54 4.53 -4.55 1.04
C PHE A 54 4.99 -5.49 2.15
N THR A 55 5.64 -4.94 3.17
CA THR A 55 6.09 -5.66 4.35
C THR A 55 5.27 -5.18 5.55
N ASN A 56 4.40 -6.03 6.09
CA ASN A 56 3.56 -5.65 7.22
C ASN A 56 4.34 -5.57 8.54
N VAL A 57 3.71 -5.05 9.60
CA VAL A 57 4.34 -4.95 10.93
C VAL A 57 4.68 -6.30 11.58
N MET A 58 4.17 -7.41 11.03
CA MET A 58 4.53 -8.78 11.42
C MET A 58 5.70 -9.34 10.57
N SER A 59 6.39 -8.49 9.81
CA SER A 59 7.50 -8.84 8.91
C SER A 59 7.12 -9.82 7.78
N GLN A 60 5.84 -9.85 7.40
CA GLN A 60 5.37 -10.67 6.29
C GLN A 60 5.37 -9.85 5.00
N ASN A 61 5.98 -10.40 3.96
CA ASN A 61 6.05 -9.80 2.64
C ASN A 61 4.87 -10.23 1.78
N ARG A 62 4.26 -9.29 1.06
CA ARG A 62 3.15 -9.55 0.15
C ARG A 62 3.30 -8.69 -1.11
N PHE A 63 2.82 -9.22 -2.22
CA PHE A 63 2.63 -8.46 -3.44
C PHE A 63 1.19 -7.97 -3.50
N VAL A 64 1.01 -6.68 -3.71
CA VAL A 64 -0.31 -6.04 -3.78
C VAL A 64 -0.47 -5.40 -5.16
N ALA A 65 -1.50 -5.79 -5.90
CA ALA A 65 -1.74 -5.17 -7.21
C ALA A 65 -2.18 -3.72 -7.01
N LEU A 66 -1.59 -2.80 -7.77
CA LEU A 66 -1.95 -1.38 -7.73
C LEU A 66 -3.44 -1.14 -8.06
N ALA A 67 -4.03 -2.02 -8.87
CA ALA A 67 -5.45 -1.98 -9.21
C ALA A 67 -6.36 -2.21 -7.99
N ASP A 68 -5.88 -2.93 -6.98
CA ASP A 68 -6.61 -3.21 -5.75
C ASP A 68 -6.38 -2.12 -4.69
N VAL A 69 -5.45 -1.19 -4.90
CA VAL A 69 -5.14 -0.13 -3.94
C VAL A 69 -6.00 1.10 -4.22
N LYS A 70 -6.95 1.35 -3.33
CA LYS A 70 -7.80 2.54 -3.34
C LYS A 70 -7.14 3.76 -2.69
N GLY A 71 -6.21 3.54 -1.76
CA GLY A 71 -5.55 4.61 -1.02
C GLY A 71 -4.34 4.16 -0.22
N ILE A 72 -3.49 5.12 0.15
CA ILE A 72 -2.33 4.94 1.04
C ILE A 72 -2.40 6.03 2.09
N GLU A 73 -2.45 5.65 3.36
CA GLU A 73 -2.54 6.57 4.51
C GLU A 73 -1.23 6.52 5.31
N PHE A 74 -0.64 7.67 5.63
CA PHE A 74 0.56 7.72 6.48
C PHE A 74 0.16 7.55 7.95
N ILE A 75 0.81 6.62 8.66
CA ILE A 75 0.53 6.32 10.08
C ILE A 75 1.25 7.32 11.01
N MET A 76 2.40 7.85 10.58
CA MET A 76 3.16 8.86 11.31
C MET A 76 3.53 10.00 10.35
N LYS A 77 3.27 11.25 10.76
CA LYS A 77 3.71 12.47 10.09
C LYS A 77 5.04 12.94 10.64
#